data_AF-A0A7W0QGX8-F1
#
_entry.id   AF-A0A7W0QGX8-F1
#
_cell.length_a   1.000
_cell.length_b   1.000
_cell.length_c   1.000
_cell.angle_alpha   90.00
_cell.angle_beta   90.00
_cell.angle_gamma   90.00
#
_symmetry.space_group_name_H-M   'P 1'
#
loop_
_entity.id
_entity.type
_entity.pdbx_description
1 polymer ?
#
loop_
_entity_poly.entity_id
_entity_poly.type
_entity_poly.pdbx_seq_one_letter_code
_entity_poly.pdbx_strand_id
1 'polypeptide(L)'
;MTVIDRVRGHLRPTDDDHRVTTLELLFDLVFVYAITNVTHLMEEHVGGEAVLEGIVTLAIVWFGWCAYTWLGNQAKADEGLLRVAMVIAMAGMFFVAISIPYAFSADSDAAMVLAVSYAVVRLTRLAVYLVAAGDDRQLRSVVLGMLAVASVMLVLLFAGAAVGGEAQKWWWVAAVAVDQAGVYFVRSTRWRLNSASHFAERFGLILIIAIGESIVAVGAATSGRTRLGTGHDGRVDADRVALRAWVRSAGRPAVGTAAQLRAGLDRLSDGHLADRRRCVRRRSHPTAKDAQKVPS
;
A
#
# COMPACT_ATOMS: atom_id res chain seq x y z
N MET A 1 -11.92 34.42 -1.24
CA MET A 1 -11.08 33.26 -0.90
C MET A 1 -11.86 32.01 -1.23
N THR A 2 -11.55 31.41 -2.36
CA THR A 2 -12.35 30.33 -2.97
C THR A 2 -12.05 29.00 -2.28
N VAL A 3 -12.96 28.01 -2.33
CA VAL A 3 -12.71 26.66 -1.79
C VAL A 3 -11.39 26.07 -2.32
N ILE A 4 -11.06 26.38 -3.58
CA ILE A 4 -9.81 25.99 -4.24
C ILE A 4 -8.57 26.61 -3.57
N ASP A 5 -8.64 27.86 -3.09
CA ASP A 5 -7.54 28.51 -2.37
C ASP A 5 -7.31 27.87 -0.99
N ARG A 6 -8.39 27.46 -0.32
CA ARG A 6 -8.32 26.73 0.95
C ARG A 6 -7.69 25.34 0.76
N VAL A 7 -8.03 24.65 -0.33
CA VAL A 7 -7.46 23.34 -0.67
C VAL A 7 -5.96 23.45 -1.01
N ARG A 8 -5.54 24.49 -1.73
CA ARG A 8 -4.12 24.77 -2.06
C ARG A 8 -3.26 24.99 -0.82
N GLY A 9 -3.78 25.67 0.21
CA GLY A 9 -3.04 25.95 1.45
C GLY A 9 -2.61 24.71 2.25
N HIS A 10 -3.09 23.50 1.90
CA HIS A 10 -2.79 22.25 2.59
C HIS A 10 -1.85 21.31 1.79
N LEU A 11 -1.34 21.72 0.63
CA LEU A 11 -0.35 20.94 -0.12
C LEU A 11 1.06 21.33 0.36
N ARG A 12 1.46 20.76 1.50
CA ARG A 12 2.83 20.93 2.02
C ARG A 12 3.80 19.99 1.29
N PRO A 13 4.96 20.49 0.81
CA PRO A 13 6.01 19.63 0.27
C PRO A 13 6.53 18.64 1.31
N THR A 14 6.91 17.45 0.84
CA THR A 14 7.58 16.41 1.64
C THR A 14 9.02 16.81 1.90
N ASP A 15 9.47 16.72 3.15
CA ASP A 15 10.84 17.01 3.61
C ASP A 15 11.52 15.69 4.05
N ASP A 16 12.86 15.68 4.16
CA ASP A 16 13.65 14.47 4.45
C ASP A 16 13.37 13.87 5.85
N ASP A 17 12.72 14.61 6.74
CA ASP A 17 12.29 14.14 8.08
C ASP A 17 10.85 13.57 8.08
N HIS A 18 10.19 13.53 6.92
CA HIS A 18 8.84 12.99 6.77
C HIS A 18 8.87 11.46 6.69
N ARG A 19 8.45 10.82 7.79
CA ARG A 19 8.27 9.37 7.87
C ARG A 19 7.03 8.93 7.09
N VAL A 20 7.12 7.77 6.44
CA VAL A 20 6.00 7.17 5.72
C VAL A 20 4.77 7.02 6.63
N THR A 21 3.63 7.45 6.11
CA THR A 21 2.36 7.48 6.85
C THR A 21 1.68 6.10 6.85
N THR A 22 0.82 5.83 7.84
CA THR A 22 0.00 4.60 7.85
C THR A 22 -0.87 4.47 6.60
N LEU A 23 -1.28 5.60 6.01
CA LEU A 23 -2.09 5.62 4.79
C LEU A 23 -1.28 5.13 3.60
N GLU A 24 -0.03 5.56 3.47
CA GLU A 24 0.87 5.08 2.42
C GLU A 24 1.20 3.60 2.56
N LEU A 25 1.33 3.08 3.78
CA LEU A 25 1.46 1.64 4.01
C LEU A 25 0.23 0.86 3.55
N LEU A 26 -0.97 1.35 3.88
CA LEU A 26 -2.21 0.72 3.44
C LEU A 26 -2.36 0.81 1.91
N PHE A 27 -1.91 1.91 1.30
CA PHE A 27 -1.85 2.07 -0.14
C PHE A 27 -0.91 1.03 -0.77
N ASP A 28 0.30 0.89 -0.25
CA ASP A 28 1.27 -0.09 -0.76
C ASP A 28 0.72 -1.52 -0.62
N LEU A 29 0.00 -1.85 0.46
CA LEU A 29 -0.65 -3.15 0.63
C LEU A 29 -1.65 -3.48 -0.49
N VAL A 30 -2.45 -2.51 -0.96
CA VAL A 30 -3.39 -2.72 -2.07
C VAL A 30 -2.64 -3.04 -3.37
N PHE A 31 -1.47 -2.42 -3.59
CA PHE A 31 -0.63 -2.71 -4.74
C PHE A 31 0.07 -4.07 -4.64
N VAL A 32 0.54 -4.46 -3.45
CA VAL A 32 1.08 -5.80 -3.25
C VAL A 32 0.00 -6.86 -3.53
N TYR A 33 -1.21 -6.66 -3.02
CA TYR A 33 -2.34 -7.56 -3.33
C TYR A 33 -2.62 -7.67 -4.83
N ALA A 34 -2.54 -6.55 -5.57
CA ALA A 34 -2.65 -6.57 -7.03
C ALA A 34 -1.53 -7.38 -7.69
N ILE A 35 -0.27 -7.23 -7.26
CA ILE A 35 0.89 -7.99 -7.77
C ILE A 35 0.73 -9.49 -7.49
N THR A 36 0.21 -9.87 -6.32
CA THR A 36 -0.11 -11.27 -6.01
C THR A 36 -1.14 -11.83 -6.99
N ASN A 37 -2.21 -11.08 -7.27
CA ASN A 37 -3.21 -11.50 -8.26
C ASN A 37 -2.64 -11.57 -9.69
N VAL A 38 -1.65 -10.75 -10.04
CA VAL A 38 -0.92 -10.92 -11.32
C VAL A 38 -0.15 -12.24 -11.34
N THR A 39 0.44 -12.64 -10.20
CA THR A 39 1.11 -13.94 -10.10
C THR A 39 0.12 -15.08 -10.32
N HIS A 40 -1.06 -15.02 -9.70
CA HIS A 40 -2.12 -16.01 -9.92
C HIS A 40 -2.62 -16.06 -11.36
N LEU A 41 -2.73 -14.90 -12.04
CA LEU A 41 -3.07 -14.84 -13.46
C LEU A 41 -2.06 -15.64 -14.32
N MET A 42 -0.78 -15.67 -13.93
CA MET A 42 0.25 -16.45 -14.62
C MET A 42 0.27 -17.95 -14.23
N GLU A 43 -0.32 -18.32 -13.09
CA GLU A 43 -0.33 -19.71 -12.59
C GLU A 43 -1.38 -20.59 -13.29
N GLU A 44 -2.46 -20.00 -13.79
CA GLU A 44 -3.60 -20.75 -14.35
C GLU A 44 -3.22 -21.52 -15.62
N HIS A 45 -2.31 -20.98 -16.43
CA HIS A 45 -1.82 -21.62 -17.66
C HIS A 45 -0.31 -21.38 -17.85
N VAL A 46 0.49 -22.46 -17.84
CA VAL A 46 1.93 -22.36 -18.10
C VAL A 46 2.17 -22.19 -19.61
N GLY A 47 2.32 -20.94 -20.06
CA GLY A 47 2.55 -20.62 -21.47
C GLY A 47 3.02 -19.18 -21.70
N GLY A 48 3.61 -18.91 -22.86
CA GLY A 48 4.12 -17.57 -23.20
C GLY A 48 3.04 -16.49 -23.24
N GLU A 49 1.78 -16.88 -23.50
CA GLU A 49 0.62 -16.00 -23.48
C GLU A 49 0.30 -15.51 -22.06
N ALA A 50 0.14 -16.41 -21.10
CA ALA A 50 -0.10 -16.05 -19.69
C ALA A 50 1.02 -15.17 -19.12
N VAL A 51 2.27 -15.41 -19.55
CA VAL A 51 3.41 -14.54 -19.19
C VAL A 51 3.25 -13.13 -19.77
N LEU A 52 2.83 -13.00 -21.03
CA LEU A 52 2.60 -11.69 -21.64
C LEU A 52 1.46 -10.94 -20.94
N GLU A 53 0.35 -11.63 -20.65
CA GLU A 53 -0.80 -11.11 -19.91
C GLU A 53 -0.42 -10.65 -18.50
N GLY A 54 0.38 -11.45 -17.81
CA GLY A 54 0.95 -11.10 -16.52
C GLY A 54 1.86 -9.88 -16.59
N ILE A 55 2.80 -9.82 -17.54
CA ILE A 55 3.73 -8.70 -17.69
C ILE A 55 3.01 -7.40 -18.05
N VAL A 56 2.06 -7.42 -18.98
CA VAL A 56 1.32 -6.21 -19.36
C VAL A 56 0.45 -5.70 -18.21
N THR A 57 -0.19 -6.61 -17.47
CA THR A 57 -0.99 -6.26 -16.30
C THR A 57 -0.10 -5.74 -15.17
N LEU A 58 1.04 -6.38 -14.92
CA LEU A 58 2.05 -5.90 -13.97
C LEU A 58 2.50 -4.50 -14.35
N ALA A 59 2.76 -4.21 -15.62
CA ALA A 59 3.18 -2.88 -16.07
C ALA A 59 2.11 -1.82 -15.77
N ILE A 60 0.82 -2.10 -16.04
CA ILE A 60 -0.30 -1.21 -15.72
C ILE A 60 -0.32 -0.87 -14.23
N VAL A 61 -0.22 -1.90 -13.38
CA VAL A 61 -0.21 -1.77 -11.92
C VAL A 61 1.03 -1.01 -11.44
N TRP A 62 2.21 -1.45 -11.88
CA TRP A 62 3.51 -0.94 -11.47
C TRP A 62 3.68 0.54 -11.80
N PHE A 63 3.43 0.94 -13.05
CA PHE A 63 3.53 2.34 -13.44
C PHE A 63 2.44 3.21 -12.80
N GLY A 64 1.28 2.63 -12.50
CA GLY A 64 0.26 3.26 -11.67
C GLY A 64 0.78 3.59 -10.27
N TRP A 65 1.44 2.64 -9.62
CA TRP A 65 2.07 2.84 -8.31
C TRP A 65 3.17 3.90 -8.38
N CYS A 66 4.08 3.81 -9.35
CA CYS A 66 5.17 4.78 -9.53
C CYS A 66 4.64 6.22 -9.68
N ALA A 67 3.48 6.40 -10.33
CA ALA A 67 2.88 7.73 -10.48
C ALA A 67 2.40 8.30 -9.13
N TYR A 68 1.94 7.45 -8.20
CA TYR A 68 1.49 7.86 -6.86
C TYR A 68 2.64 7.99 -5.87
N THR A 69 3.70 7.19 -5.97
CA THR A 69 4.93 7.44 -5.20
C THR A 69 5.54 8.78 -5.57
N TRP A 70 5.52 9.12 -6.86
CA TRP A 70 5.93 10.44 -7.31
C TRP A 70 5.02 11.55 -6.77
N LEU A 71 3.70 11.34 -6.72
CA LEU A 71 2.77 12.30 -6.15
C LEU A 71 3.04 12.54 -4.66
N GLY A 72 3.26 11.49 -3.87
CA GLY A 72 3.61 11.58 -2.45
C GLY A 72 4.97 12.25 -2.17
N ASN A 73 5.88 12.24 -3.16
CA ASN A 73 7.13 13.00 -3.06
C ASN A 73 6.93 14.51 -3.25
N GLN A 74 5.86 14.93 -3.93
CA GLN A 74 5.60 16.36 -4.18
C GLN A 74 4.71 17.00 -3.11
N ALA A 75 3.85 16.23 -2.45
CA ALA A 75 2.96 16.72 -1.40
C ALA A 75 2.66 15.62 -0.36
N LYS A 76 2.46 16.03 0.89
CA LYS A 76 2.15 15.12 2.02
C LYS A 76 0.86 14.34 1.82
N ALA A 77 0.96 13.01 1.83
CA ALA A 77 -0.15 12.09 1.55
C ALA A 77 -1.30 12.14 2.57
N ASP A 78 -1.05 12.63 3.77
CA ASP A 78 -1.98 12.64 4.89
C ASP A 78 -2.71 13.99 5.08
N GLU A 79 -2.50 15.01 4.25
CA GLU A 79 -3.16 16.31 4.42
C GLU A 79 -4.18 16.62 3.30
N GLY A 80 -5.33 17.20 3.69
CA GLY A 80 -6.28 17.84 2.78
C GLY A 80 -6.80 16.99 1.60
N LEU A 81 -6.67 17.54 0.39
CA LEU A 81 -7.15 16.93 -0.87
C LEU A 81 -6.40 15.64 -1.20
N LEU A 82 -5.12 15.54 -0.87
CA LEU A 82 -4.31 14.38 -1.22
C LEU A 82 -4.74 13.14 -0.43
N ARG A 83 -5.12 13.30 0.85
CA ARG A 83 -5.70 12.21 1.65
C ARG A 83 -6.94 11.61 0.99
N VAL A 84 -7.87 12.45 0.54
CA VAL A 84 -9.11 12.01 -0.12
C VAL A 84 -8.78 11.33 -1.46
N ALA A 85 -7.87 11.92 -2.24
CA ALA A 85 -7.41 11.35 -3.50
C ALA A 85 -6.77 9.98 -3.32
N MET A 86 -5.94 9.80 -2.28
CA MET A 86 -5.33 8.50 -1.95
C MET A 86 -6.41 7.46 -1.59
N VAL A 87 -7.41 7.81 -0.78
CA VAL A 87 -8.51 6.89 -0.45
C VAL A 87 -9.29 6.46 -1.70
N ILE A 88 -9.61 7.40 -2.59
CA ILE A 88 -10.27 7.10 -3.88
C ILE A 88 -9.39 6.18 -4.73
N ALA A 89 -8.09 6.48 -4.81
CA ALA A 89 -7.13 5.68 -5.55
C ALA A 89 -7.00 4.26 -4.99
N MET A 90 -7.03 4.10 -3.66
CA MET A 90 -6.99 2.78 -3.02
C MET A 90 -8.23 1.97 -3.30
N ALA A 91 -9.41 2.58 -3.24
CA ALA A 91 -10.66 1.91 -3.59
C ALA A 91 -10.62 1.46 -5.06
N GLY A 92 -10.27 2.34 -5.99
CA GLY A 92 -10.13 2.00 -7.40
C GLY A 92 -9.07 0.92 -7.64
N MET A 93 -7.92 1.02 -7.00
CA MET A 93 -6.84 0.03 -7.13
C MET A 93 -7.23 -1.33 -6.52
N PHE A 94 -8.04 -1.36 -5.47
CA PHE A 94 -8.58 -2.60 -4.92
C PHE A 94 -9.52 -3.29 -5.93
N PHE A 95 -10.39 -2.54 -6.61
CA PHE A 95 -11.21 -3.08 -7.70
C PHE A 95 -10.37 -3.57 -8.88
N VAL A 96 -9.29 -2.86 -9.24
CA VAL A 96 -8.32 -3.36 -10.21
C VAL A 96 -7.77 -4.71 -9.73
N ALA A 97 -7.29 -4.79 -8.48
CA ALA A 97 -6.66 -5.98 -7.94
C ALA A 97 -7.57 -7.22 -8.00
N ILE A 98 -8.83 -7.12 -7.56
CA ILE A 98 -9.77 -8.26 -7.56
C ILE A 98 -10.21 -8.69 -8.98
N SER A 99 -10.09 -7.79 -9.97
CA SER A 99 -10.41 -8.09 -11.36
C SER A 99 -9.27 -8.78 -12.12
N ILE A 100 -8.03 -8.64 -11.67
CA ILE A 100 -6.84 -9.17 -12.37
C ILE A 100 -6.92 -10.66 -12.70
N PRO A 101 -7.31 -11.58 -11.78
CA PRO A 101 -7.31 -13.01 -12.08
C PRO A 101 -8.24 -13.40 -13.22
N TYR A 102 -9.27 -12.58 -13.48
CA TYR A 102 -10.28 -12.84 -14.51
C TYR A 102 -10.14 -11.88 -15.70
N ALA A 103 -9.10 -11.04 -15.71
CA ALA A 103 -9.00 -9.92 -16.64
C ALA A 103 -9.01 -10.34 -18.11
N PHE A 104 -8.57 -11.54 -18.44
CA PHE A 104 -8.54 -12.09 -19.80
C PHE A 104 -9.56 -13.22 -20.01
N SER A 105 -10.40 -13.52 -19.03
CA SER A 105 -11.44 -14.54 -19.14
C SER A 105 -12.60 -14.05 -20.00
N ALA A 106 -12.94 -14.82 -21.05
CA ALA A 106 -14.01 -14.47 -21.99
C ALA A 106 -15.42 -14.36 -21.35
N ASP A 107 -15.65 -15.06 -20.24
CA ASP A 107 -16.95 -15.13 -19.57
C ASP A 107 -17.11 -14.09 -18.44
N SER A 108 -16.28 -13.04 -18.41
CA SER A 108 -16.29 -12.06 -17.31
C SER A 108 -16.19 -10.61 -17.77
N ASP A 109 -16.85 -9.72 -17.04
CA ASP A 109 -16.72 -8.26 -17.22
C ASP A 109 -15.46 -7.70 -16.53
N ALA A 110 -14.55 -8.55 -16.06
CA ALA A 110 -13.42 -8.14 -15.22
C ALA A 110 -12.46 -7.20 -15.96
N ALA A 111 -12.25 -7.40 -17.27
CA ALA A 111 -11.47 -6.49 -18.10
C ALA A 111 -12.03 -5.05 -18.07
N MET A 112 -13.36 -4.92 -18.12
CA MET A 112 -14.05 -3.63 -18.10
C MET A 112 -14.01 -3.01 -16.71
N VAL A 113 -14.23 -3.81 -15.65
CA VAL A 113 -14.11 -3.34 -14.25
C VAL A 113 -12.69 -2.84 -13.98
N LEU A 114 -11.67 -3.55 -14.48
CA LEU A 114 -10.27 -3.13 -14.39
C LEU A 114 -10.07 -1.80 -15.12
N ALA A 115 -10.54 -1.67 -16.36
CA ALA A 115 -10.38 -0.45 -17.15
C ALA A 115 -11.04 0.77 -16.50
N VAL A 116 -12.28 0.64 -16.01
CA VAL A 116 -13.02 1.71 -15.31
C VAL A 116 -12.32 2.09 -14.02
N SER A 117 -11.98 1.10 -13.20
CA SER A 117 -11.35 1.32 -11.90
C SER A 117 -9.96 1.95 -12.06
N TYR A 118 -9.18 1.51 -13.04
CA TYR A 118 -7.89 2.12 -13.36
C TYR A 118 -8.05 3.55 -13.89
N ALA A 119 -9.08 3.83 -14.71
CA ALA A 119 -9.40 5.19 -15.13
C ALA A 119 -9.66 6.11 -13.94
N VAL A 120 -10.41 5.66 -12.93
CA VAL A 120 -10.62 6.41 -11.68
C VAL A 120 -9.29 6.73 -11.00
N VAL A 121 -8.41 5.74 -10.86
CA VAL A 121 -7.07 5.93 -10.26
C VAL A 121 -6.24 6.96 -11.03
N ARG A 122 -6.24 6.89 -12.36
CA ARG A 122 -5.46 7.81 -13.23
C ARG A 122 -6.02 9.23 -13.21
N LEU A 123 -7.34 9.38 -13.35
CA LEU A 123 -8.00 10.68 -13.38
C LEU A 123 -7.94 11.39 -12.01
N THR A 124 -8.02 10.64 -10.91
CA THR A 124 -7.86 11.20 -9.56
C THR A 124 -6.52 11.88 -9.39
N ARG A 125 -5.42 11.22 -9.81
CA ARG A 125 -4.07 11.79 -9.78
C ARG A 125 -3.97 13.08 -10.61
N LEU A 126 -4.50 13.05 -11.84
CA LEU A 126 -4.47 14.21 -12.74
C LEU A 126 -5.30 15.37 -12.20
N ALA A 127 -6.44 15.10 -11.57
CA ALA A 127 -7.26 16.11 -10.91
C ALA A 127 -6.50 16.80 -9.77
N VAL A 128 -5.79 16.04 -8.93
CA VAL A 128 -4.93 16.60 -7.88
C VAL A 128 -3.87 17.52 -8.47
N TYR A 129 -3.17 17.08 -9.52
CA TYR A 129 -2.16 17.89 -10.18
C TYR A 129 -2.73 19.15 -10.84
N LEU A 130 -3.94 19.07 -11.41
CA LEU A 130 -4.61 20.23 -12.01
C LEU A 130 -4.99 21.27 -10.96
N VAL A 131 -5.47 20.83 -9.79
CA VAL A 131 -5.75 21.70 -8.64
C VAL A 131 -4.46 22.31 -8.09
N ALA A 132 -3.40 21.52 -7.97
CA ALA A 132 -2.09 22.00 -7.54
C ALA A 132 -1.54 23.07 -8.50
N ALA A 133 -1.67 22.86 -9.81
CA ALA A 133 -1.21 23.79 -10.84
C ALA A 133 -1.86 25.19 -10.74
N GLY A 134 -3.18 25.25 -10.60
CA GLY A 134 -4.00 26.48 -10.74
C GLY A 134 -3.41 27.51 -11.74
N ASP A 135 -2.88 28.65 -11.28
CA ASP A 135 -2.40 29.73 -12.16
C ASP A 135 -1.00 29.52 -12.77
N ASP A 136 -0.26 28.49 -12.36
CA ASP A 136 1.01 28.14 -12.99
C ASP A 136 0.72 27.55 -14.40
N ARG A 137 0.83 28.42 -15.41
CA ARG A 137 0.58 28.06 -16.82
C ARG A 137 1.53 26.96 -17.31
N GLN A 138 2.76 26.92 -16.81
CA GLN A 138 3.74 25.91 -17.22
C GLN A 138 3.35 24.56 -16.66
N LEU A 139 3.10 24.46 -15.35
CA LEU A 139 2.65 23.21 -14.72
C LEU A 139 1.33 22.74 -15.32
N ARG A 140 0.39 23.65 -15.58
CA ARG A 140 -0.89 23.32 -16.22
C ARG A 140 -0.73 22.75 -17.63
N SER A 141 0.18 23.30 -18.43
CA SER A 141 0.48 22.75 -19.77
C SER A 141 1.02 21.32 -19.72
N VAL A 142 1.89 21.03 -18.74
CA VAL A 142 2.44 19.69 -18.51
C VAL A 142 1.33 18.72 -18.08
N VAL A 143 0.46 19.13 -17.16
CA VAL A 143 -0.67 18.31 -16.70
C VAL A 143 -1.67 18.03 -17.83
N LEU A 144 -1.94 19.01 -18.70
CA LEU A 144 -2.79 18.81 -19.88
C LEU A 144 -2.15 17.85 -20.90
N GLY A 145 -0.84 17.93 -21.10
CA GLY A 145 -0.11 16.94 -21.90
C GLY A 145 -0.21 15.52 -21.33
N MET A 146 -0.07 15.38 -20.01
CA MET A 146 -0.27 14.09 -19.33
C MET A 146 -1.72 13.60 -19.42
N LEU A 147 -2.69 14.51 -19.37
CA LEU A 147 -4.10 14.16 -19.56
C LEU A 147 -4.34 13.63 -20.97
N ALA A 148 -3.78 14.26 -22.00
CA ALA A 148 -3.90 13.78 -23.38
C ALA A 148 -3.29 12.36 -23.55
N VAL A 149 -2.10 12.13 -23.00
CA VAL A 149 -1.47 10.79 -22.98
C VAL A 149 -2.35 9.79 -22.26
N ALA A 150 -2.84 10.13 -21.06
CA ALA A 150 -3.70 9.27 -20.27
C ALA A 150 -5.01 8.96 -20.99
N SER A 151 -5.60 9.92 -21.72
CA SER A 151 -6.81 9.70 -22.52
C SER A 151 -6.58 8.66 -23.61
N VAL A 152 -5.47 8.75 -24.36
CA VAL A 152 -5.15 7.75 -25.40
C VAL A 152 -4.90 6.37 -24.77
N MET A 153 -4.12 6.32 -23.69
CA MET A 153 -3.87 5.07 -22.95
C MET A 153 -5.16 4.43 -22.44
N LEU A 154 -6.07 5.21 -21.85
CA LEU A 154 -7.36 4.71 -21.36
C LEU A 154 -8.26 4.25 -22.50
N VAL A 155 -8.32 4.97 -23.63
CA VAL A 155 -9.06 4.52 -24.81
C VAL A 155 -8.56 3.15 -25.29
N LEU A 156 -7.24 2.94 -25.33
CA LEU A 156 -6.65 1.65 -25.68
C LEU A 156 -7.02 0.55 -24.66
N LEU A 157 -7.01 0.88 -23.36
CA LEU A 157 -7.39 -0.05 -22.29
C LEU A 157 -8.86 -0.47 -22.40
N PHE A 158 -9.77 0.49 -22.61
CA PHE A 158 -11.20 0.27 -22.83
C PHE A 158 -11.47 -0.50 -24.13
N ALA A 159 -10.77 -0.16 -25.22
CA ALA A 159 -10.89 -0.88 -26.48
C ALA A 159 -10.48 -2.34 -26.33
N GLY A 160 -9.36 -2.61 -25.65
CA GLY A 160 -8.93 -3.98 -25.33
C GLY A 160 -9.98 -4.73 -24.51
N ALA A 161 -10.50 -4.10 -23.45
CA ALA A 161 -11.53 -4.70 -22.59
C ALA A 161 -12.86 -4.96 -23.32
N ALA A 162 -13.22 -4.12 -24.29
CA ALA A 162 -14.46 -4.28 -25.07
C ALA A 162 -14.34 -5.33 -26.19
N VAL A 163 -13.15 -5.45 -26.81
CA VAL A 163 -12.89 -6.45 -27.85
C VAL A 163 -12.73 -7.85 -27.25
N GLY A 164 -12.05 -7.96 -26.11
CA GLY A 164 -11.78 -9.24 -25.46
C GLY A 164 -10.86 -10.17 -26.25
N GLY A 165 -10.76 -11.42 -25.79
CA GLY A 165 -10.01 -12.50 -26.45
C GLY A 165 -8.52 -12.19 -26.67
N GLU A 166 -7.92 -12.82 -27.68
CA GLU A 166 -6.49 -12.66 -27.98
C GLU A 166 -6.09 -11.22 -28.35
N ALA A 167 -7.01 -10.41 -28.86
CA ALA A 167 -6.70 -9.04 -29.26
C ALA A 167 -6.49 -8.12 -28.04
N GLN A 168 -7.16 -8.42 -26.91
CA GLN A 168 -7.12 -7.58 -25.71
C GLN A 168 -5.70 -7.31 -25.22
N LYS A 169 -4.86 -8.35 -25.12
CA LYS A 169 -3.47 -8.21 -24.62
C LYS A 169 -2.66 -7.24 -25.48
N TRP A 170 -2.86 -7.23 -26.80
CA TRP A 170 -2.15 -6.32 -27.70
C TRP A 170 -2.61 -4.87 -27.56
N TRP A 171 -3.92 -4.64 -27.36
CA TRP A 171 -4.43 -3.31 -27.03
C TRP A 171 -3.85 -2.79 -25.71
N TRP A 172 -3.74 -3.65 -24.69
CA TRP A 172 -3.15 -3.28 -23.41
C TRP A 172 -1.64 -3.04 -23.50
N VAL A 173 -0.92 -3.82 -24.32
CA VAL A 173 0.50 -3.57 -24.63
C VAL A 173 0.65 -2.19 -25.29
N ALA A 174 -0.22 -1.85 -26.24
CA ALA A 174 -0.22 -0.54 -26.86
C ALA A 174 -0.53 0.57 -25.84
N ALA A 175 -1.49 0.33 -24.93
CA ALA A 175 -1.84 1.26 -23.85
C ALA A 175 -0.62 1.58 -22.96
N VAL A 176 0.11 0.55 -22.53
CA VAL A 176 1.35 0.70 -21.76
C VAL A 176 2.41 1.42 -22.57
N ALA A 177 2.61 1.06 -23.83
CA ALA A 177 3.59 1.70 -24.70
C ALA A 177 3.31 3.21 -24.86
N VAL A 178 2.03 3.59 -25.04
CA VAL A 178 1.61 5.00 -25.08
C VAL A 178 1.87 5.71 -23.77
N ASP A 179 1.58 5.10 -22.61
CA ASP A 179 1.85 5.72 -21.32
C ASP A 179 3.36 6.02 -21.15
N GLN A 180 4.20 5.03 -21.47
CA GLN A 180 5.65 5.15 -21.32
C GLN A 180 6.26 6.14 -22.32
N ALA A 181 5.81 6.12 -23.58
CA ALA A 181 6.21 7.11 -24.57
C ALA A 181 5.79 8.51 -24.12
N GLY A 182 4.57 8.66 -23.61
CA GLY A 182 4.06 9.92 -23.09
C GLY A 182 4.89 10.47 -21.93
N VAL A 183 5.31 9.64 -20.97
CA VAL A 183 6.22 10.06 -19.89
C VAL A 183 7.55 10.57 -20.44
N TYR A 184 8.09 9.91 -21.47
CA TYR A 184 9.34 10.31 -22.12
C TYR A 184 9.21 11.64 -22.87
N PHE A 185 8.13 11.83 -23.65
CA PHE A 185 7.93 13.01 -24.50
C PHE A 185 7.37 14.22 -23.74
N VAL A 186 6.54 14.01 -22.72
CA VAL A 186 6.00 15.08 -21.86
C VAL A 186 7.03 15.54 -20.81
N ARG A 187 8.31 15.14 -20.93
CA ARG A 187 9.43 15.58 -20.09
C ARG A 187 9.44 17.11 -19.94
N SER A 188 8.93 17.59 -18.80
CA SER A 188 9.36 18.88 -18.29
C SER A 188 10.74 18.68 -17.65
N THR A 189 11.70 19.53 -17.98
CA THR A 189 13.08 19.53 -17.46
C THR A 189 13.20 19.78 -15.94
N ARG A 190 12.11 19.62 -15.18
CA ARG A 190 12.01 19.96 -13.76
C ARG A 190 11.24 18.94 -12.92
N TRP A 191 11.25 17.66 -13.29
CA TRP A 191 10.83 16.60 -12.37
C TRP A 191 11.78 16.57 -11.16
N ARG A 192 11.47 17.38 -10.13
CA ARG A 192 12.25 17.46 -8.90
C ARG A 192 11.88 16.25 -8.05
N LEU A 193 12.84 15.35 -7.88
CA LEU A 193 12.78 14.34 -6.83
C LEU A 193 13.07 15.09 -5.52
N ASN A 194 12.03 15.52 -4.81
CA ASN A 194 12.20 16.37 -3.62
C ASN A 194 12.96 15.63 -2.51
N SER A 195 12.55 14.40 -2.20
CA SER A 195 13.28 13.51 -1.29
C SER A 195 13.58 12.18 -1.96
N ALA A 196 14.88 11.87 -2.14
CA ALA A 196 15.33 10.55 -2.58
C ALA A 196 15.18 9.50 -1.45
N SER A 197 15.28 9.94 -0.20
CA SER A 197 15.12 9.08 0.99
C SER A 197 13.70 8.53 1.06
N HIS A 198 12.69 9.41 0.96
CA HIS A 198 11.27 8.99 0.97
C HIS A 198 10.93 8.08 -0.21
N PHE A 199 11.48 8.36 -1.40
CA PHE A 199 11.32 7.48 -2.55
C PHE A 199 11.90 6.09 -2.26
N ALA A 200 13.14 5.98 -1.81
CA ALA A 200 13.77 4.70 -1.46
C ALA A 200 13.02 3.96 -0.34
N GLU A 201 12.51 4.68 0.67
CA GLU A 201 11.73 4.11 1.76
C GLU A 201 10.48 3.39 1.24
N ARG A 202 9.72 3.99 0.31
CA ARG A 202 8.53 3.35 -0.28
C ARG A 202 8.84 2.10 -1.09
N PHE A 203 9.97 2.07 -1.80
CA PHE A 203 10.43 0.85 -2.48
C PHE A 203 10.81 -0.24 -1.47
N GLY A 204 11.45 0.13 -0.35
CA GLY A 204 11.73 -0.81 0.74
C GLY A 204 10.45 -1.38 1.36
N LEU A 205 9.43 -0.54 1.56
CA LEU A 205 8.16 -0.95 2.16
C LEU A 205 7.37 -1.90 1.28
N ILE A 206 7.21 -1.59 -0.01
CA ILE A 206 6.49 -2.49 -0.93
C ILE A 206 7.20 -3.85 -1.04
N LEU A 207 8.54 -3.88 -1.03
CA LEU A 207 9.34 -5.10 -1.01
C LEU A 207 9.13 -5.91 0.27
N ILE A 208 9.20 -5.28 1.45
CA ILE A 208 8.99 -5.96 2.73
C ILE A 208 7.57 -6.55 2.81
N ILE A 209 6.56 -5.79 2.37
CA ILE A 209 5.16 -6.25 2.37
C ILE A 209 4.98 -7.43 1.40
N ALA A 210 5.52 -7.35 0.19
CA ALA A 210 5.45 -8.45 -0.79
C ALA A 210 6.14 -9.74 -0.31
N ILE A 211 7.29 -9.60 0.34
CA ILE A 211 7.98 -10.72 0.99
C ILE A 211 7.12 -11.28 2.14
N GLY A 212 6.50 -10.39 2.93
CA GLY A 212 5.58 -10.77 4.01
C GLY A 212 4.39 -11.59 3.53
N GLU A 213 3.74 -11.18 2.44
CA GLU A 213 2.62 -11.90 1.83
C GLU A 213 3.04 -13.28 1.33
N SER A 214 4.22 -13.38 0.70
CA SER A 214 4.79 -14.66 0.26
C SER A 214 5.05 -15.62 1.43
N ILE A 215 5.59 -15.12 2.55
CA ILE A 215 5.81 -15.92 3.77
C ILE A 215 4.47 -16.42 4.35
N VAL A 216 3.44 -15.56 4.40
CA VAL A 216 2.10 -15.94 4.88
C VAL A 216 1.49 -17.02 3.98
N ALA A 217 1.61 -16.88 2.65
CA ALA A 217 1.11 -17.87 1.69
C ALA A 217 1.78 -19.25 1.88
N VAL A 218 3.10 -19.29 2.05
CA VAL A 218 3.84 -20.54 2.34
C VAL A 218 3.42 -21.18 3.68
N GLY A 219 3.21 -20.35 4.71
CA GLY A 219 2.72 -20.80 6.02
C GLY A 219 1.30 -21.38 5.97
N ALA A 220 0.42 -20.78 5.18
CA ALA A 220 -0.93 -21.31 4.93
C ALA A 220 -0.89 -22.65 4.19
N ALA A 221 -0.05 -22.76 3.15
CA ALA A 221 0.09 -23.98 2.35
C ALA A 221 0.67 -25.18 3.13
N THR A 222 1.52 -24.92 4.13
CA THR A 222 2.07 -25.97 5.01
C THR A 222 1.06 -26.39 6.09
N SER A 223 0.31 -25.44 6.66
CA SER A 223 -0.76 -25.72 7.62
C SER A 223 -1.91 -26.55 7.02
N GLY A 224 -2.20 -26.38 5.73
CA GLY A 224 -3.18 -27.19 4.99
C GLY A 224 -2.73 -28.64 4.77
N ARG A 225 -1.42 -28.87 4.51
CA ARG A 225 -0.87 -30.22 4.31
C ARG A 225 -0.88 -31.08 5.57
N THR A 226 -0.77 -30.49 6.75
CA THR A 226 -0.85 -31.22 8.03
C THR A 226 -2.26 -31.78 8.32
N ARG A 227 -3.30 -31.31 7.61
CA ARG A 227 -4.68 -31.82 7.77
C ARG A 227 -5.07 -32.93 6.79
N LEU A 228 -4.24 -33.26 5.80
CA LEU A 228 -4.52 -34.32 4.81
C LEU A 228 -4.23 -35.74 5.31
N GLY A 229 -4.01 -35.92 6.62
CA GLY A 229 -3.96 -37.22 7.28
C GLY A 229 -5.32 -37.83 7.65
N THR A 230 -6.44 -37.13 7.40
CA THR A 230 -7.78 -37.65 7.71
C THR A 230 -8.76 -37.26 6.59
N GLY A 231 -9.18 -38.24 5.79
CA GLY A 231 -10.10 -38.03 4.68
C GLY A 231 -11.52 -37.66 5.14
N HIS A 232 -12.00 -36.48 4.74
CA HIS A 232 -13.25 -36.26 4.01
C HIS A 232 -13.47 -34.74 3.82
N ASP A 233 -13.91 -34.35 2.61
CA ASP A 233 -14.71 -33.15 2.31
C ASP A 233 -14.20 -31.79 2.87
N GLY A 234 -12.96 -31.41 2.56
CA GLY A 234 -12.25 -30.31 3.24
C GLY A 234 -12.22 -28.94 2.54
N ARG A 235 -12.81 -28.76 1.34
CA ARG A 235 -12.60 -27.52 0.56
C ARG A 235 -13.48 -26.35 1.03
N VAL A 236 -14.71 -26.62 1.47
CA VAL A 236 -15.66 -25.58 1.93
C VAL A 236 -15.36 -25.11 3.37
N ASP A 237 -14.68 -25.92 4.16
CA ASP A 237 -14.38 -25.59 5.56
C ASP A 237 -13.11 -24.74 5.72
N ALA A 238 -12.15 -24.82 4.79
CA ALA A 238 -10.93 -24.04 4.83
C ALA A 238 -11.21 -22.54 4.72
N ASP A 239 -12.04 -22.13 3.76
CA ASP A 239 -12.44 -20.73 3.59
C ASP A 239 -13.27 -20.23 4.77
N ARG A 240 -14.14 -21.08 5.32
CA ARG A 240 -14.93 -20.74 6.51
C ARG A 240 -14.09 -20.64 7.77
N VAL A 241 -12.99 -21.37 7.89
CA VAL A 241 -12.06 -21.30 9.02
C VAL A 241 -11.15 -20.10 8.88
N ALA A 242 -10.64 -19.80 7.68
CA ALA A 242 -9.86 -18.60 7.39
C ALA A 242 -10.69 -17.33 7.63
N LEU A 243 -11.93 -17.29 7.13
CA LEU A 243 -12.87 -16.20 7.39
C LEU A 243 -13.20 -16.07 8.88
N ARG A 244 -13.45 -17.18 9.60
CA ARG A 244 -13.69 -17.16 11.05
C ARG A 244 -12.45 -16.80 11.86
N ALA A 245 -11.25 -17.06 11.37
CA ALA A 245 -10.00 -16.65 12.00
C ALA A 245 -9.77 -15.14 11.79
N TRP A 246 -9.98 -14.66 10.56
CA TRP A 246 -9.86 -13.25 10.20
C TRP A 246 -10.89 -12.38 10.92
N VAL A 247 -12.16 -12.79 10.98
CA VAL A 247 -13.22 -12.08 11.73
C VAL A 247 -12.89 -12.03 13.22
N ARG A 248 -12.33 -13.12 13.79
CA ARG A 248 -11.88 -13.14 15.19
C ARG A 248 -10.65 -12.28 15.46
N SER A 249 -9.76 -12.09 14.48
CA SER A 249 -8.62 -11.19 14.60
C SER A 249 -8.99 -9.72 14.36
N ALA A 250 -9.92 -9.43 13.44
CA ALA A 250 -10.33 -8.08 13.07
C ALA A 250 -11.20 -7.40 14.16
N GLY A 251 -11.92 -8.19 14.98
CA GLY A 251 -12.77 -7.69 16.06
C GLY A 251 -12.06 -7.39 17.39
N ARG A 252 -10.73 -7.56 17.50
CA ARG A 252 -9.99 -7.24 18.74
C ARG A 252 -9.36 -5.84 18.60
N PRO A 253 -9.95 -4.79 19.18
CA PRO A 253 -9.27 -3.50 19.24
C PRO A 253 -7.96 -3.68 20.02
N ALA A 254 -6.85 -3.17 19.48
CA ALA A 254 -5.51 -3.16 20.09
C ALA A 254 -5.42 -2.30 21.38
N VAL A 255 -6.56 -2.04 22.03
CA VAL A 255 -6.71 -1.27 23.27
C VAL A 255 -6.21 -2.08 24.47
N GLY A 256 -6.25 -3.42 24.41
CA GLY A 256 -5.78 -4.28 25.50
C GLY A 256 -4.26 -4.21 25.74
N THR A 257 -3.47 -4.15 24.67
CA THR A 257 -2.00 -4.22 24.75
C THR A 257 -1.39 -2.95 25.34
N ALA A 258 -1.94 -1.77 25.00
CA ALA A 258 -1.47 -0.49 25.54
C ALA A 258 -1.80 -0.33 27.02
N ALA A 259 -3.00 -0.76 27.46
CA ALA A 259 -3.39 -0.72 28.87
C ALA A 259 -2.59 -1.74 29.72
N GLN A 260 -2.33 -2.94 29.18
CA GLN A 260 -1.48 -3.94 29.84
C GLN A 260 -0.01 -3.52 29.90
N LEU A 261 0.53 -2.87 28.86
CA LEU A 261 1.89 -2.33 28.90
C LEU A 261 2.02 -1.20 29.93
N ARG A 262 1.03 -0.29 29.97
CA ARG A 262 1.03 0.83 30.93
C ARG A 262 0.92 0.33 32.38
N ALA A 263 0.03 -0.62 32.63
CA ALA A 263 -0.08 -1.27 33.94
C ALA A 263 1.17 -2.08 34.33
N GLY A 264 1.89 -2.63 33.36
CA GLY A 264 3.19 -3.29 33.58
C GLY A 264 4.31 -2.31 33.94
N LEU A 265 4.37 -1.16 33.24
CA LEU A 265 5.34 -0.11 33.49
C LEU A 265 5.13 0.58 34.85
N ASP A 266 3.87 0.81 35.24
CA ASP A 266 3.53 1.41 36.53
C ASP A 266 3.97 0.50 37.69
N ARG A 267 3.78 -0.82 37.58
CA ARG A 267 4.26 -1.79 38.60
C ARG A 267 5.78 -1.83 38.72
N LEU A 268 6.51 -1.69 37.61
CA LEU A 268 7.96 -1.65 37.61
C LEU A 268 8.50 -0.36 38.27
N SER A 269 7.84 0.77 38.00
CA SER A 269 8.15 2.05 38.64
C SER A 269 7.91 2.01 40.15
N ASP A 270 6.77 1.47 40.59
CA ASP A 270 6.43 1.33 42.01
C ASP A 270 7.38 0.39 42.75
N GLY A 271 7.78 -0.72 42.12
CA GLY A 271 8.78 -1.63 42.66
C GLY A 271 10.13 -0.94 42.89
N HIS A 272 10.58 -0.12 41.95
CA HIS A 272 11.84 0.61 42.04
C HIS A 272 11.81 1.70 43.12
N LEU A 273 10.67 2.37 43.31
CA LEU A 273 10.47 3.36 44.38
C LEU A 273 10.38 2.70 45.77
N ALA A 274 9.73 1.54 45.87
CA ALA A 274 9.65 0.78 47.13
C ALA A 274 11.04 0.27 47.57
N ASP A 275 11.87 -0.17 46.62
CA ASP A 275 13.23 -0.63 46.90
C ASP A 275 14.15 0.50 47.34
N ARG A 276 14.09 1.67 46.65
CA ARG A 276 14.80 2.88 47.10
C ARG A 276 14.42 3.31 48.51
N ARG A 277 13.13 3.32 48.86
CA ARG A 277 12.67 3.65 50.23
C ARG A 277 13.18 2.65 51.27
N ARG A 278 13.27 1.36 50.92
CA ARG A 278 13.84 0.32 51.78
C ARG A 278 15.33 0.52 52.02
N CYS A 279 16.11 0.82 50.97
CA CYS A 279 17.54 1.13 51.09
C CYS A 279 17.80 2.38 51.93
N VAL A 280 17.00 3.43 51.76
CA VAL A 280 17.12 4.66 52.56
C VAL A 280 16.78 4.39 54.03
N ARG A 281 15.70 3.64 54.31
CA ARG A 281 15.30 3.29 55.68
C ARG A 281 16.33 2.39 56.40
N ARG A 282 17.00 1.50 55.65
CA ARG A 282 18.07 0.64 56.18
C ARG A 282 19.35 1.42 56.52
N ARG A 283 19.61 2.54 55.82
CA ARG A 283 20.71 3.45 56.14
C ARG A 283 20.41 4.37 57.33
N SER A 284 19.15 4.75 57.55
CA SER A 284 18.76 5.66 58.64
C SER A 284 18.59 4.98 60.01
N HIS A 285 18.43 3.64 60.05
CA HIS A 285 18.41 2.87 61.30
C HIS A 285 19.28 1.61 61.18
N PRO A 286 20.61 1.72 61.39
CA PRO A 286 21.45 0.54 61.54
C PRO A 286 21.00 -0.22 62.79
N THR A 287 20.68 -1.51 62.62
CA THR A 287 20.34 -2.38 63.74
C THR A 287 21.57 -2.57 64.64
N ALA A 288 21.37 -2.56 65.96
CA ALA A 288 22.40 -2.63 67.01
C ALA A 288 23.39 -3.82 66.92
N LYS A 289 23.24 -4.74 65.96
CA LYS A 289 24.20 -5.82 65.67
C LYS A 289 25.45 -5.38 64.89
N ASP A 290 25.42 -4.24 64.19
CA ASP A 290 26.55 -3.81 63.36
C ASP A 290 27.62 -3.01 64.13
N ALA A 291 27.38 -2.66 65.40
CA ALA A 291 28.31 -1.87 66.22
C ALA A 291 29.38 -2.70 66.97
N GLN A 292 29.40 -4.03 66.82
CA GLN A 292 30.25 -4.91 67.64
C GLN A 292 31.26 -5.75 66.83
N LYS A 293 31.80 -5.20 65.75
CA LYS A 293 32.99 -5.74 65.09
C LYS A 293 34.06 -4.67 64.95
N VAL A 294 34.80 -4.46 66.03
CA VAL A 294 36.17 -3.91 65.99
C VAL A 294 37.05 -4.93 66.71
N PRO A 295 37.88 -5.72 66.00
CA PRO A 295 39.00 -6.41 66.63
C PRO A 295 40.20 -5.46 66.66
N SER A 296 40.79 -5.40 67.86
CA SER A 296 42.14 -4.95 68.18
C SER A 296 43.22 -5.66 67.36
#